data_AF-A0A7S4T8H1-F1
#
_entry.id   AF-A0A7S4T8H1-F1
#
_cell.length_a   1.000
_cell.length_b   1.000
_cell.length_c   1.000
_cell.angle_alpha   90.00
_cell.angle_beta   90.00
_cell.angle_gamma   90.00
#
_symmetry.space_group_name_H-M   'P 1'
#
loop_
_entity.id
_entity.type
_entity.pdbx_description
1 polymer ?
#
loop_
_entity_poly.entity_id
_entity_poly.type
_entity_poly.pdbx_seq_one_letter_code
_entity_poly.pdbx_strand_id
1 'polypeptide(L)'
;MGRPPRRAVSADPLSAMRAVLEGRSDDEKMSLIAAMPFPPGHKIVFGLELLSEEADVFALLKPIARECSRRSWQRSLFSHWAKISDAMVKAEIESAIEEGETQLSGILEMPPAKRRRAFFLALLACGMMHEEDGDEDGQRVVGAGDSASDDEDGEEEEEDSDEDSDVDEADKSEADRAFDAVRLGFEEAGHALLMLEQPYDKETAASAITRDAILAKRHLLLPLLAGQRGMDFFNDCRKLCSNWSGGGTGLGNLLLRDRLYPAAQEAAEDARQGLYKVALGHLLGILLFGRFDDGWLQDNEMYIEYDEFRLFFDNVTSAWSAVLSQTDEVLGLPAACSGAADYRGLLASMLGGWVRETNRTLQEMYDEHAEGRRARLKIDARALAAAGSAQGGPAEAESPQKAARPGGLLR
;
A
#
# COMPACT_ATOMS: atom_id res chain seq x y z
N MET A 1 -17.73 47.82 8.33
CA MET A 1 -17.09 46.70 7.61
C MET A 1 -17.48 45.42 8.33
N GLY A 2 -18.40 44.63 7.75
CA GLY A 2 -18.92 43.41 8.37
C GLY A 2 -17.91 42.27 8.24
N ARG A 3 -17.69 41.53 9.33
CA ARG A 3 -16.90 40.30 9.30
C ARG A 3 -17.58 39.28 8.36
N PRO A 4 -16.82 38.57 7.50
CA PRO A 4 -17.39 37.51 6.68
C PRO A 4 -17.90 36.39 7.60
N PRO A 5 -19.02 35.72 7.24
CA PRO A 5 -19.55 34.61 8.02
C PRO A 5 -18.51 33.48 8.07
N ARG A 6 -18.31 32.93 9.28
CA ARG A 6 -17.47 31.74 9.48
C ARG A 6 -17.99 30.61 8.57
N ARG A 7 -17.09 29.99 7.80
CA ARG A 7 -17.39 28.77 7.02
C ARG A 7 -18.08 27.76 7.95
N ALA A 8 -19.25 27.28 7.53
CA ALA A 8 -19.93 26.19 8.20
C ALA A 8 -18.98 24.99 8.27
N VAL A 9 -18.89 24.39 9.45
CA VAL A 9 -18.23 23.10 9.68
C VAL A 9 -18.83 22.13 8.66
N SER A 10 -18.01 21.49 7.84
CA SER A 10 -18.47 20.50 6.87
C SER A 10 -19.24 19.43 7.65
N ALA A 11 -20.54 19.30 7.40
CA ALA A 11 -21.34 18.25 8.01
C ALA A 11 -20.70 16.90 7.65
N ASP A 12 -20.51 16.06 8.67
CA ASP A 12 -20.09 14.67 8.49
C ASP A 12 -21.00 13.99 7.45
N PRO A 13 -20.44 13.46 6.33
CA PRO A 13 -21.21 12.82 5.28
C PRO A 13 -22.13 11.69 5.80
N LEU A 14 -21.70 10.98 6.85
CA LEU A 14 -22.51 9.95 7.50
C LEU A 14 -23.74 10.54 8.18
N SER A 15 -23.57 11.65 8.90
CA SER A 15 -24.66 12.36 9.55
C SER A 15 -25.70 12.90 8.55
N ALA A 16 -25.25 13.48 7.42
CA ALA A 16 -26.14 13.94 6.36
C ALA A 16 -26.91 12.77 5.72
N MET A 17 -26.22 11.66 5.50
CA MET A 17 -26.82 10.45 4.92
C MET A 17 -27.83 9.80 5.88
N ARG A 18 -27.50 9.73 7.18
CA ARG A 18 -28.42 9.22 8.21
C ARG A 18 -29.72 10.03 8.21
N ALA A 19 -29.64 11.35 8.11
CA ALA A 19 -30.83 12.22 8.02
C ALA A 19 -31.67 11.95 6.76
N VAL A 20 -31.05 11.62 5.62
CA VAL A 20 -31.78 11.27 4.38
C VAL A 20 -32.47 9.91 4.48
N LEU A 21 -31.89 8.99 5.24
CA LEU A 21 -32.34 7.60 5.38
C LEU A 21 -33.25 7.38 6.59
N GLU A 22 -33.39 8.38 7.46
CA GLU A 22 -34.25 8.32 8.64
C GLU A 22 -35.72 8.12 8.27
N GLY A 23 -36.40 7.20 8.96
CA GLY A 23 -37.81 6.87 8.75
C GLY A 23 -38.12 6.04 7.50
N ARG A 24 -37.13 5.67 6.68
CA ARG A 24 -37.30 4.81 5.50
C ARG A 24 -37.26 3.32 5.87
N SER A 25 -37.89 2.48 5.06
CA SER A 25 -37.76 1.03 5.19
C SER A 25 -36.36 0.57 4.80
N ASP A 26 -35.94 -0.61 5.25
CA ASP A 26 -34.60 -1.13 4.93
C ASP A 26 -34.41 -1.38 3.43
N ASP A 27 -35.45 -1.82 2.71
CA ASP A 27 -35.41 -1.97 1.24
C ASP A 27 -35.22 -0.63 0.52
N GLU A 28 -35.87 0.43 1.02
CA GLU A 28 -35.70 1.79 0.50
C GLU A 28 -34.31 2.32 0.80
N LYS A 29 -33.80 2.09 2.02
CA LYS A 29 -32.42 2.46 2.38
C LYS A 29 -31.42 1.75 1.47
N MET A 30 -31.60 0.46 1.23
CA MET A 30 -30.73 -0.31 0.34
C MET A 30 -30.75 0.19 -1.10
N SER A 31 -31.92 0.52 -1.62
CA SER A 31 -32.06 1.10 -2.96
C SER A 31 -31.31 2.42 -3.08
N LEU A 32 -31.37 3.26 -2.04
CA LEU A 32 -30.65 4.53 -1.98
C LEU A 32 -29.14 4.33 -1.86
N ILE A 33 -28.69 3.45 -0.95
CA ILE A 33 -27.27 3.12 -0.75
C ILE A 33 -26.65 2.56 -2.04
N ALA A 34 -27.35 1.67 -2.74
CA ALA A 34 -26.91 1.10 -4.00
C ALA A 34 -26.70 2.17 -5.09
N ALA A 35 -27.59 3.17 -5.15
CA ALA A 35 -27.54 4.27 -6.12
C ALA A 35 -26.47 5.34 -5.81
N MET A 36 -25.85 5.31 -4.63
CA MET A 36 -24.85 6.31 -4.26
C MET A 36 -23.56 6.17 -5.09
N PRO A 37 -22.85 7.29 -5.37
CA PRO A 37 -21.59 7.28 -6.09
C PRO A 37 -20.40 6.92 -5.18
N PHE A 38 -20.59 5.96 -4.27
CA PHE A 38 -19.53 5.47 -3.37
C PHE A 38 -18.97 4.13 -3.86
N PRO A 39 -17.70 3.82 -3.53
CA PRO A 39 -17.16 2.48 -3.78
C PRO A 39 -18.00 1.40 -3.06
N PRO A 40 -18.18 0.20 -3.65
CA PRO A 40 -18.98 -0.88 -3.06
C PRO A 40 -18.64 -1.24 -1.60
N GLY A 41 -17.35 -1.22 -1.23
CA GLY A 41 -16.94 -1.47 0.16
C GLY A 41 -17.52 -0.46 1.16
N HIS A 42 -17.56 0.82 0.81
CA HIS A 42 -18.16 1.86 1.66
C HIS A 42 -19.67 1.68 1.78
N LYS A 43 -20.33 1.27 0.69
CA LYS A 43 -21.76 0.96 0.69
C LYS A 43 -22.11 -0.20 1.63
N ILE A 44 -21.23 -1.22 1.71
CA ILE A 44 -21.38 -2.33 2.65
C ILE A 44 -21.34 -1.82 4.10
N VAL A 45 -20.33 -1.01 4.44
CA VAL A 45 -20.20 -0.42 5.78
C VAL A 45 -21.42 0.43 6.13
N PHE A 46 -21.87 1.30 5.21
CA PHE A 46 -23.07 2.11 5.42
C PHE A 46 -24.34 1.27 5.61
N GLY A 47 -24.51 0.20 4.85
CA GLY A 47 -25.62 -0.73 5.07
C GLY A 47 -25.54 -1.39 6.44
N LEU A 48 -24.35 -1.84 6.84
CA LEU A 48 -24.10 -2.42 8.15
C LEU A 48 -24.27 -1.43 9.30
N GLU A 49 -24.27 -0.12 9.08
CA GLU A 49 -24.51 0.86 10.14
C GLU A 49 -25.97 1.36 10.16
N LEU A 50 -26.63 1.44 9.00
CA LEU A 50 -27.88 2.19 8.86
C LEU A 50 -29.14 1.32 8.72
N LEU A 51 -28.99 0.04 8.40
CA LEU A 51 -30.11 -0.90 8.39
C LEU A 51 -30.63 -1.15 9.81
N SER A 52 -31.93 -1.45 9.91
CA SER A 52 -32.57 -1.75 11.19
C SER A 52 -31.93 -2.96 11.88
N GLU A 53 -32.27 -3.12 13.14
CA GLU A 53 -31.81 -4.23 13.96
C GLU A 53 -32.42 -5.58 13.55
N GLU A 54 -33.61 -5.57 12.95
CA GLU A 54 -34.31 -6.77 12.49
C GLU A 54 -33.94 -7.17 11.05
N ALA A 55 -33.17 -6.33 10.36
CA ALA A 55 -32.79 -6.56 8.97
C ALA A 55 -31.85 -7.77 8.82
N ASP A 56 -32.11 -8.61 7.82
CA ASP A 56 -31.10 -9.54 7.29
C ASP A 56 -30.10 -8.76 6.44
N VAL A 57 -29.17 -8.08 7.11
CA VAL A 57 -28.17 -7.21 6.49
C VAL A 57 -27.33 -7.96 5.44
N PHE A 58 -27.09 -9.26 5.63
CA PHE A 58 -26.28 -10.05 4.70
C PHE A 58 -27.05 -10.38 3.42
N ALA A 59 -28.34 -10.72 3.52
CA ALA A 59 -29.18 -10.89 2.34
C ALA A 59 -29.34 -9.58 1.55
N LEU A 60 -29.58 -8.47 2.26
CA LEU A 60 -29.81 -7.15 1.67
C LEU A 60 -28.56 -6.57 0.99
N LEU A 61 -27.38 -6.71 1.60
CA LEU A 61 -26.12 -6.17 1.05
C LEU A 61 -25.46 -7.09 0.01
N LYS A 62 -25.94 -8.34 -0.15
CA LYS A 62 -25.39 -9.31 -1.11
C LYS A 62 -25.27 -8.81 -2.55
N PRO A 63 -26.22 -8.04 -3.12
CA PRO A 63 -26.08 -7.48 -4.47
C PRO A 63 -24.89 -6.50 -4.55
N ILE A 64 -24.75 -5.61 -3.58
CA ILE A 64 -23.64 -4.64 -3.51
C ILE A 64 -22.30 -5.37 -3.34
N ALA A 65 -22.24 -6.39 -2.49
CA ALA A 65 -21.04 -7.20 -2.33
C ALA A 65 -20.61 -7.94 -3.62
N ARG A 66 -21.54 -8.24 -4.53
CA ARG A 66 -21.22 -8.84 -5.84
C ARG A 66 -20.62 -7.83 -6.82
N GLU A 67 -20.85 -6.53 -6.62
CA GLU A 67 -20.25 -5.44 -7.39
C GLU A 67 -18.81 -5.17 -6.97
N CYS A 68 -18.43 -5.53 -5.74
CA CYS A 68 -17.02 -5.55 -5.34
C CYS A 68 -16.21 -6.48 -6.26
N SER A 69 -14.95 -6.11 -6.54
CA SER A 69 -14.08 -6.92 -7.39
C SER A 69 -13.97 -8.35 -6.84
N ARG A 70 -13.86 -9.35 -7.72
CA ARG A 70 -13.76 -10.76 -7.29
C ARG A 70 -12.60 -11.03 -6.33
N ARG A 71 -11.57 -10.18 -6.38
CA ARG A 71 -10.36 -10.23 -5.55
C ARG A 71 -10.38 -9.27 -4.36
N SER A 72 -11.44 -8.48 -4.19
CA SER A 72 -11.54 -7.60 -3.02
C SER A 72 -11.81 -8.41 -1.76
N TRP A 73 -11.01 -8.19 -0.73
CA TRP A 73 -11.16 -8.85 0.57
C TRP A 73 -12.56 -8.62 1.16
N GLN A 74 -13.20 -7.46 0.92
CA GLN A 74 -14.56 -7.18 1.40
C GLN A 74 -15.58 -8.17 0.83
N ARG A 75 -15.42 -8.59 -0.43
CA ARG A 75 -16.29 -9.59 -1.06
C ARG A 75 -16.06 -10.98 -0.49
N SER A 76 -14.79 -11.37 -0.31
CA SER A 76 -14.41 -12.66 0.26
C SER A 76 -14.91 -12.78 1.70
N LEU A 77 -14.62 -11.77 2.53
CA LEU A 77 -15.06 -11.68 3.91
C LEU A 77 -16.59 -11.70 4.00
N PHE A 78 -17.29 -10.83 3.26
CA PHE A 78 -18.75 -10.79 3.27
C PHE A 78 -19.36 -12.12 2.81
N SER A 79 -18.78 -12.78 1.81
CA SER A 79 -19.27 -14.08 1.30
C SER A 79 -18.99 -15.24 2.25
N HIS A 80 -17.87 -15.20 2.97
CA HIS A 80 -17.51 -16.17 4.00
C HIS A 80 -18.46 -16.01 5.20
N TRP A 81 -18.56 -14.80 5.76
CA TRP A 81 -19.41 -14.49 6.91
C TRP A 81 -20.91 -14.66 6.66
N ALA A 82 -21.38 -14.42 5.43
CA ALA A 82 -22.76 -14.71 5.07
C ALA A 82 -23.12 -16.21 5.16
N LYS A 83 -22.13 -17.10 5.19
CA LYS A 83 -22.33 -18.56 5.29
C LYS A 83 -22.16 -19.10 6.71
N ILE A 84 -21.55 -18.34 7.62
CA ILE A 84 -21.33 -18.77 9.01
C ILE A 84 -22.69 -18.88 9.73
N SER A 85 -22.86 -19.92 10.53
CA SER A 85 -24.08 -20.13 11.33
C SER A 85 -24.04 -19.30 12.63
N ASP A 86 -25.20 -18.99 13.23
CA ASP A 86 -25.23 -18.25 14.50
C ASP A 86 -24.48 -18.98 15.63
N ALA A 87 -24.48 -20.31 15.60
CA ALA A 87 -23.75 -21.14 16.55
C ALA A 87 -22.23 -20.97 16.39
N MET A 88 -21.73 -20.88 15.14
CA MET A 88 -20.31 -20.64 14.87
C MET A 88 -19.91 -19.23 15.29
N VAL A 89 -20.69 -18.20 14.94
CA VAL A 89 -20.42 -16.81 15.41
C VAL A 89 -20.35 -16.75 16.93
N LYS A 90 -21.24 -17.48 17.62
CA LYS A 90 -21.23 -17.56 19.07
C LYS A 90 -19.95 -18.20 19.59
N ALA A 91 -19.52 -19.32 19.00
CA ALA A 91 -18.30 -20.03 19.41
C ALA A 91 -17.04 -19.17 19.22
N GLU A 92 -16.92 -18.46 18.10
CA GLU A 92 -15.80 -17.54 17.84
C GLU A 92 -15.72 -16.42 18.90
N ILE A 93 -16.87 -15.81 19.24
CA ILE A 93 -16.92 -14.78 20.27
C ILE A 93 -16.56 -15.34 21.65
N GLU A 94 -17.04 -16.56 21.97
CA GLU A 94 -16.69 -17.24 23.21
C GLU A 94 -15.18 -17.52 23.30
N SER A 95 -14.54 -17.98 22.20
CA SER A 95 -13.08 -18.18 22.13
C SER A 95 -12.29 -16.90 22.39
N ALA A 96 -12.64 -15.81 21.69
CA ALA A 96 -11.95 -14.53 21.86
C ALA A 96 -12.08 -13.97 23.29
N ILE A 97 -13.21 -14.20 23.97
CA ILE A 97 -13.39 -13.82 25.38
C ILE A 97 -12.49 -14.66 26.30
N GLU A 98 -12.38 -15.96 26.05
CA GLU A 98 -11.50 -16.87 26.81
C GLU A 98 -10.02 -16.49 26.68
N GLU A 99 -9.63 -15.95 25.52
CA GLU A 99 -8.29 -15.41 25.22
C GLU A 99 -8.03 -14.02 25.85
N GLY A 100 -8.99 -13.46 26.59
CA GLY A 100 -8.81 -12.26 27.40
C GLY A 100 -9.47 -11.00 26.84
N GLU A 101 -10.18 -11.07 25.72
CA GLU A 101 -10.91 -9.94 25.14
C GLU A 101 -12.25 -9.67 25.86
N THR A 102 -12.16 -9.26 27.13
CA THR A 102 -13.33 -9.01 28.00
C THR A 102 -14.37 -8.03 27.43
N GLN A 103 -13.98 -7.18 26.48
CA GLN A 103 -14.86 -6.21 25.80
C GLN A 103 -15.93 -6.87 24.92
N LEU A 104 -15.76 -8.13 24.51
CA LEU A 104 -16.71 -8.85 23.65
C LEU A 104 -17.86 -9.53 24.40
N SER A 105 -17.78 -9.61 25.73
CA SER A 105 -18.81 -10.25 26.59
C SER A 105 -20.23 -9.71 26.37
N GLY A 106 -20.36 -8.40 26.16
CA GLY A 106 -21.66 -7.77 25.87
C GLY A 106 -22.29 -8.18 24.53
N ILE A 107 -21.50 -8.70 23.58
CA ILE A 107 -22.00 -9.12 22.27
C ILE A 107 -22.75 -10.47 22.38
N LEU A 108 -22.38 -11.33 23.33
CA LEU A 108 -23.06 -12.62 23.56
C LEU A 108 -24.48 -12.48 24.10
N GLU A 109 -24.81 -11.34 24.71
CA GLU A 109 -26.16 -11.05 25.19
C GLU A 109 -27.07 -10.53 24.08
N MET A 110 -26.51 -10.16 22.93
CA MET A 110 -27.28 -9.65 21.79
C MET A 110 -28.02 -10.77 21.05
N PRO A 111 -29.20 -10.47 20.45
CA PRO A 111 -29.85 -11.33 19.47
C PRO A 111 -28.88 -11.78 18.36
N PRO A 112 -29.02 -13.00 17.79
CA PRO A 112 -28.03 -13.57 16.87
C PRO A 112 -27.67 -12.68 15.66
N ALA A 113 -28.67 -12.06 15.02
CA ALA A 113 -28.45 -11.15 13.89
C ALA A 113 -27.60 -9.92 14.29
N LYS A 114 -27.86 -9.34 15.47
CA LYS A 114 -27.08 -8.21 16.01
C LYS A 114 -25.67 -8.61 16.37
N ARG A 115 -25.51 -9.78 16.99
CA ARG A 115 -24.21 -10.33 17.36
C ARG A 115 -23.31 -10.50 16.14
N ARG A 116 -23.82 -11.13 15.09
CA ARG A 116 -23.11 -11.32 13.82
C ARG A 116 -22.70 -10.00 13.17
N ARG A 117 -23.61 -9.02 13.17
CA ARG A 117 -23.36 -7.67 12.65
C ARG A 117 -22.29 -6.92 13.46
N ALA A 118 -22.39 -6.93 14.79
CA ALA A 118 -21.45 -6.27 15.69
C ALA A 118 -20.06 -6.90 15.60
N PHE A 119 -19.97 -8.23 15.54
CA PHE A 119 -18.72 -8.95 15.38
C PHE A 119 -18.05 -8.62 14.04
N PHE A 120 -18.81 -8.63 12.94
CA PHE A 120 -18.28 -8.25 11.63
C PHE A 120 -17.75 -6.80 11.60
N LEU A 121 -18.46 -5.86 12.23
CA LEU A 121 -18.00 -4.48 12.36
C LEU A 121 -16.74 -4.36 13.23
N ALA A 122 -16.63 -5.17 14.29
CA ALA A 122 -15.43 -5.22 15.12
C ALA A 122 -14.22 -5.73 14.32
N LEU A 123 -14.38 -6.81 13.54
CA LEU A 123 -13.33 -7.31 12.64
C LEU A 123 -12.88 -6.25 11.62
N LEU A 124 -13.84 -5.53 11.02
CA LEU A 124 -13.54 -4.41 10.13
C LEU A 124 -12.76 -3.28 10.82
N ALA A 125 -13.06 -3.01 12.09
CA ALA A 125 -12.44 -1.94 12.87
C ALA A 125 -11.06 -2.30 13.41
N CYS A 126 -10.83 -3.57 13.79
CA CYS A 126 -9.57 -4.03 14.36
C CYS A 126 -8.47 -4.25 13.31
N GLY A 127 -8.77 -4.13 12.01
CA GLY A 127 -7.79 -4.40 10.96
C GLY A 127 -7.26 -5.84 10.95
N MET A 128 -7.88 -6.75 11.74
CA MET A 128 -7.57 -8.17 11.82
C MET A 128 -8.08 -8.88 10.56
N MET A 129 -7.41 -8.58 9.46
CA MET A 129 -7.46 -9.25 8.17
C MET A 129 -6.05 -9.16 7.55
N HIS A 130 -5.00 -9.31 8.37
CA HIS A 130 -3.72 -9.77 7.84
C HIS A 130 -3.93 -11.21 7.38
N GLU A 131 -3.43 -11.52 6.17
CA GLU A 131 -3.51 -12.82 5.52
C GLU A 131 -2.82 -13.89 6.39
N GLU A 132 -3.52 -14.44 7.38
CA GLU A 132 -3.25 -15.80 7.86
C GLU A 132 -4.03 -16.75 6.96
N ASP A 133 -3.45 -17.07 5.81
CA ASP A 133 -3.88 -18.24 5.04
C ASP A 133 -3.39 -19.49 5.78
N GLY A 134 -4.28 -20.05 6.60
CA GLY A 134 -4.20 -21.42 7.04
C GLY A 134 -4.45 -22.37 5.87
N ASP A 135 -3.43 -23.15 5.52
CA ASP A 135 -3.60 -24.38 4.74
C ASP A 135 -3.98 -25.54 5.69
N GLU A 136 -5.27 -25.62 6.04
CA GLU A 136 -5.89 -26.88 6.50
C GLU A 136 -6.86 -27.37 5.41
N ASP A 137 -6.40 -28.33 4.59
CA ASP A 137 -6.98 -29.68 4.48
C ASP A 137 -6.73 -30.31 3.10
N GLY A 138 -6.04 -31.45 3.12
CA GLY A 138 -5.85 -32.28 1.93
C GLY A 138 -5.42 -33.72 2.20
N GLN A 139 -5.73 -34.29 3.37
CA GLN A 139 -5.46 -35.70 3.66
C GLN A 139 -6.36 -36.61 2.80
N ARG A 140 -5.84 -37.01 1.63
CA ARG A 140 -6.39 -38.09 0.82
C ARG A 140 -5.39 -39.25 0.81
N VAL A 141 -5.53 -40.15 1.79
CA VAL A 141 -4.79 -41.40 1.85
C VAL A 141 -5.24 -42.31 0.70
N VAL A 142 -4.38 -42.49 -0.30
CA VAL A 142 -4.45 -43.63 -1.22
C VAL A 142 -3.04 -44.11 -1.53
N GLY A 143 -2.77 -45.38 -1.20
CA GLY A 143 -2.00 -46.27 -2.07
C GLY A 143 -0.51 -46.41 -1.78
N ALA A 144 -0.15 -47.58 -1.25
CA ALA A 144 1.19 -48.10 -1.11
C ALA A 144 2.03 -48.09 -2.40
N GLY A 145 3.34 -47.88 -2.24
CA GLY A 145 4.35 -48.13 -3.25
C GLY A 145 5.74 -48.12 -2.63
N ASP A 146 6.15 -49.26 -2.08
CA ASP A 146 7.56 -49.59 -1.78
C ASP A 146 8.42 -49.41 -3.03
N SER A 147 9.52 -48.65 -2.93
CA SER A 147 10.78 -48.91 -3.65
C SER A 147 11.90 -48.09 -3.03
N ALA A 148 12.92 -48.81 -2.57
CA ALA A 148 14.15 -48.33 -1.97
C ALA A 148 15.23 -48.00 -3.03
N SER A 149 16.00 -46.95 -2.77
CA SER A 149 17.44 -46.76 -3.10
C SER A 149 17.84 -45.37 -2.59
N ASP A 150 18.61 -45.24 -1.50
CA ASP A 150 20.09 -45.29 -1.36
C ASP A 150 20.87 -44.18 -2.09
N ASP A 151 21.84 -43.63 -1.34
CA ASP A 151 22.94 -42.71 -1.64
C ASP A 151 22.62 -41.19 -1.57
N GLU A 152 22.95 -40.53 -0.46
CA GLU A 152 24.25 -39.91 -0.09
C GLU A 152 24.62 -38.72 -1.00
N ASP A 153 24.44 -37.50 -0.49
CA ASP A 153 25.54 -36.54 -0.31
C ASP A 153 25.07 -35.33 0.49
N GLY A 154 25.78 -35.07 1.59
CA GLY A 154 25.54 -33.95 2.48
C GLY A 154 26.17 -32.68 1.94
N GLU A 155 25.34 -31.69 1.70
CA GLU A 155 25.74 -30.28 1.72
C GLU A 155 24.98 -29.66 2.89
N GLU A 156 25.74 -29.30 3.94
CA GLU A 156 25.25 -28.53 5.08
C GLU A 156 24.88 -27.14 4.55
N GLU A 157 23.63 -26.99 4.10
CA GLU A 157 23.04 -25.68 3.92
C GLU A 157 22.83 -25.08 5.31
N GLU A 158 23.56 -24.00 5.59
CA GLU A 158 23.28 -23.14 6.74
C GLU A 158 21.86 -22.58 6.55
N GLU A 159 20.89 -23.26 7.16
CA GLU A 159 19.53 -22.78 7.33
C GLU A 159 19.61 -21.45 8.11
N ASP A 160 19.57 -20.34 7.38
CA ASP A 160 19.20 -19.03 7.91
C ASP A 160 17.74 -19.14 8.39
N SER A 161 17.63 -19.66 9.60
CA SER A 161 16.44 -19.69 10.43
C SER A 161 15.99 -18.24 10.65
N ASP A 162 15.10 -17.77 9.77
CA ASP A 162 14.16 -16.67 10.01
C ASP A 162 13.17 -17.10 11.11
N GLU A 163 13.70 -17.45 12.29
CA GLU A 163 12.95 -17.44 13.53
C GLU A 163 12.54 -16.00 13.74
N ASP A 164 11.25 -15.72 13.55
CA ASP A 164 10.54 -14.62 14.18
C ASP A 164 10.69 -14.80 15.70
N SER A 165 11.88 -14.51 16.21
CA SER A 165 12.14 -14.48 17.62
C SER A 165 11.34 -13.31 18.16
N ASP A 166 10.38 -13.63 19.02
CA ASP A 166 9.85 -12.70 20.01
C ASP A 166 11.03 -12.19 20.85
N VAL A 167 11.81 -11.25 20.29
CA VAL A 167 12.88 -10.58 21.00
C VAL A 167 12.17 -9.76 22.07
N ASP A 168 12.18 -10.29 23.28
CA ASP A 168 11.77 -9.58 24.49
C ASP A 168 12.27 -8.13 24.39
N GLU A 169 11.37 -7.15 24.39
CA GLU A 169 11.73 -5.71 24.28
C GLU A 169 12.79 -5.28 25.33
N ALA A 170 12.97 -6.10 26.36
CA ALA A 170 14.01 -6.00 27.38
C ALA A 170 15.44 -5.99 26.80
N ASP A 171 15.71 -6.66 25.68
CA ASP A 171 17.08 -6.87 25.17
C ASP A 171 17.48 -5.97 23.97
N LYS A 172 16.61 -5.03 23.57
CA LYS A 172 16.97 -4.00 22.58
C LYS A 172 18.12 -3.13 23.10
N SER A 173 19.14 -2.91 22.28
CA SER A 173 20.27 -2.04 22.64
C SER A 173 19.81 -0.59 22.83
N GLU A 174 20.58 0.21 23.58
CA GLU A 174 20.29 1.64 23.73
C GLU A 174 20.25 2.38 22.37
N ALA A 175 21.03 1.90 21.40
CA ALA A 175 21.04 2.43 20.03
C ALA A 175 19.72 2.14 19.31
N ASP A 176 19.19 0.91 19.41
CA ASP A 176 17.93 0.53 18.79
C ASP A 176 16.75 1.32 19.36
N ARG A 177 16.72 1.51 20.69
CA ARG A 177 15.71 2.35 21.34
C ARG A 177 15.80 3.81 20.92
N ALA A 178 17.01 4.35 20.76
CA ALA A 178 17.19 5.71 20.28
C ALA A 178 16.73 5.87 18.82
N PHE A 179 16.99 4.87 17.98
CA PHE A 179 16.49 4.86 16.61
C PHE A 179 14.97 4.72 16.52
N ASP A 180 14.38 3.81 17.30
CA ASP A 180 12.93 3.64 17.39
C ASP A 180 12.25 4.96 17.80
N ALA A 181 12.83 5.70 18.75
CA ALA A 181 12.33 7.03 19.13
C ALA A 181 12.42 8.05 17.99
N VAL A 182 13.50 8.05 17.21
CA VAL A 182 13.64 8.91 16.02
C VAL A 182 12.62 8.55 14.95
N ARG A 183 12.44 7.25 14.66
CA ARG A 183 11.47 6.71 13.70
C ARG A 183 10.04 7.07 14.09
N LEU A 184 9.64 6.79 15.34
CA LEU A 184 8.33 7.14 15.86
C LEU A 184 8.08 8.66 15.74
N GLY A 185 9.11 9.46 16.02
CA GLY A 185 9.04 10.89 15.83
C GLY A 185 8.76 11.33 14.37
N PHE A 186 9.20 10.59 13.36
CA PHE A 186 8.82 10.85 11.97
C PHE A 186 7.36 10.46 11.70
N GLU A 187 6.91 9.33 12.24
CA GLU A 187 5.55 8.83 12.09
C GLU A 187 4.51 9.77 12.73
N GLU A 188 4.81 10.26 13.94
CA GLU A 188 4.02 11.30 14.63
C GLU A 188 3.93 12.59 13.81
N ALA A 189 4.95 12.89 13.00
CA ALA A 189 4.95 14.01 12.07
C ALA A 189 4.23 13.71 10.74
N GLY A 190 3.64 12.51 10.59
CA GLY A 190 2.92 12.08 9.39
C GLY A 190 3.83 11.57 8.28
N HIS A 191 5.05 11.13 8.62
CA HIS A 191 6.02 10.65 7.66
C HIS A 191 6.48 9.21 7.93
N ALA A 192 6.72 8.46 6.86
CA ALA A 192 7.36 7.15 6.91
C ALA A 192 8.84 7.30 6.52
N LEU A 193 9.74 6.74 7.33
CA LEU A 193 11.16 6.64 7.00
C LEU A 193 11.42 5.32 6.27
N LEU A 194 11.72 5.40 4.98
CA LEU A 194 12.16 4.27 4.18
C LEU A 194 13.69 4.19 4.20
N MET A 195 14.20 3.20 4.92
CA MET A 195 15.63 2.93 5.05
C MET A 195 16.16 2.23 3.79
N LEU A 196 17.14 2.83 3.10
CA LEU A 196 17.84 2.19 1.97
C LEU A 196 19.27 1.75 2.30
N GLU A 197 19.76 2.13 3.48
CA GLU A 197 21.04 1.70 4.03
C GLU A 197 20.90 1.55 5.54
N GLN A 198 21.92 1.01 6.21
CA GLN A 198 21.87 0.82 7.65
C GLN A 198 21.87 2.19 8.37
N PRO A 199 20.90 2.46 9.28
CA PRO A 199 20.73 3.78 9.90
C PRO A 199 21.87 4.15 10.85
N TYR A 200 22.55 3.17 11.46
CA TYR A 200 23.71 3.35 12.34
C TYR A 200 24.50 2.04 12.45
N ASP A 201 25.78 2.13 12.82
CA ASP A 201 26.62 0.97 13.10
C ASP A 201 26.41 0.50 14.55
N LYS A 202 26.71 -0.77 14.86
CA LYS A 202 26.58 -1.35 16.21
C LYS A 202 27.34 -0.57 17.30
N GLU A 203 28.40 0.15 16.93
CA GLU A 203 29.24 0.96 17.83
C GLU A 203 28.74 2.40 18.00
N THR A 204 27.66 2.78 17.31
CA THR A 204 27.13 4.15 17.35
C THR A 204 26.54 4.43 18.72
N ALA A 205 27.05 5.46 19.40
CA ALA A 205 26.46 5.90 20.67
C ALA A 205 25.02 6.37 20.46
N ALA A 206 24.11 5.97 21.36
CA ALA A 206 22.68 6.31 21.31
C ALA A 206 22.43 7.83 21.16
N SER A 207 23.27 8.66 21.79
CA SER A 207 23.18 10.13 21.70
C SER A 207 23.53 10.71 20.31
N ALA A 208 24.21 9.95 19.45
CA ALA A 208 24.51 10.35 18.08
C ALA A 208 23.38 10.00 17.10
N ILE A 209 22.43 9.14 17.51
CA ILE A 209 21.27 8.74 16.70
C ILE A 209 20.22 9.84 16.80
N THR A 210 20.28 10.79 15.87
CA THR A 210 19.41 11.96 15.81
C THR A 210 18.69 12.01 14.46
N ARG A 211 17.57 12.75 14.38
CA ARG A 211 16.85 12.97 13.11
C ARG A 211 17.79 13.45 12.00
N ASP A 212 18.64 14.43 12.29
CA ASP A 212 19.57 14.99 11.30
C ASP A 212 20.62 13.96 10.84
N ALA A 213 21.12 13.12 11.76
CA ALA A 213 22.07 12.07 11.42
C ALA A 213 21.44 10.99 10.52
N ILE A 214 20.19 10.60 10.81
CA ILE A 214 19.43 9.64 9.99
C ILE A 214 19.09 10.24 8.61
N LEU A 215 18.72 11.51 8.54
CA LEU A 215 18.41 12.19 7.27
C LEU A 215 19.65 12.55 6.44
N ALA A 216 20.85 12.58 7.07
CA ALA A 216 22.11 12.74 6.34
C ALA A 216 22.51 11.49 5.55
N LYS A 217 21.86 10.35 5.81
CA LYS A 217 22.02 9.09 5.08
C LYS A 217 21.11 9.02 3.86
N ARG A 218 21.32 8.00 3.02
CA ARG A 218 20.52 7.71 1.83
C ARG A 218 19.19 7.07 2.22
N HIS A 219 18.32 7.81 2.88
CA HIS A 219 16.96 7.37 3.22
C HIS A 219 15.93 8.25 2.54
N LEU A 220 14.72 7.72 2.40
CA LEU A 220 13.59 8.47 1.86
C LEU A 220 12.60 8.77 2.98
N LEU A 221 12.28 10.05 3.15
CA LEU A 221 11.22 10.48 4.04
C LEU A 221 9.97 10.74 3.20
N LEU A 222 8.94 9.92 3.40
CA LEU A 222 7.73 9.88 2.59
C LEU A 222 6.51 10.31 3.41
N PRO A 223 5.40 10.75 2.81
CA PRO A 223 4.11 10.74 3.51
C PRO A 223 3.84 9.34 4.06
N LEU A 224 3.37 9.26 5.32
CA LEU A 224 3.16 8.00 6.02
C LEU A 224 2.37 6.99 5.18
N LEU A 225 1.25 7.42 4.60
CA LEU A 225 0.40 6.59 3.73
C LEU A 225 1.15 6.02 2.51
N ALA A 226 2.00 6.84 1.87
CA ALA A 226 2.75 6.40 0.69
C ALA A 226 3.86 5.41 1.08
N GLY A 227 4.58 5.69 2.17
CA GLY A 227 5.64 4.82 2.64
C GLY A 227 5.14 3.47 3.15
N GLN A 228 4.07 3.46 3.97
CA GLN A 228 3.45 2.23 4.46
C GLN A 228 2.97 1.36 3.29
N ARG A 229 2.15 1.93 2.39
CA ARG A 229 1.63 1.17 1.24
C ARG A 229 2.73 0.61 0.35
N GLY A 230 3.82 1.36 0.13
CA GLY A 230 4.96 0.87 -0.63
C GLY A 230 5.68 -0.28 0.07
N MET A 231 5.89 -0.19 1.38
CA MET A 231 6.54 -1.23 2.15
C MET A 231 5.68 -2.48 2.32
N ASP A 232 4.37 -2.33 2.54
CA ASP A 232 3.44 -3.45 2.62
C ASP A 232 3.49 -4.26 1.33
N PHE A 233 3.33 -3.60 0.17
CA PHE A 233 3.41 -4.28 -1.12
C PHE A 233 4.77 -4.96 -1.37
N PHE A 234 5.87 -4.28 -1.03
CA PHE A 234 7.22 -4.84 -1.16
C PHE A 234 7.38 -6.10 -0.29
N ASN A 235 6.98 -6.03 0.98
CA ASN A 235 7.08 -7.12 1.93
C ASN A 235 6.17 -8.29 1.53
N ASP A 236 4.96 -8.02 1.04
CA ASP A 236 4.04 -9.05 0.55
C ASP A 236 4.63 -9.82 -0.63
N CYS A 237 5.25 -9.12 -1.59
CA CYS A 237 5.92 -9.78 -2.72
C CYS A 237 7.15 -10.57 -2.26
N ARG A 238 7.94 -10.02 -1.32
CA ARG A 238 9.10 -10.71 -0.76
C ARG A 238 8.68 -11.98 -0.02
N LYS A 239 7.68 -11.91 0.86
CA LYS A 239 7.12 -13.07 1.58
C LYS A 239 6.63 -14.14 0.60
N LEU A 240 5.94 -13.73 -0.46
CA LEU A 240 5.52 -14.65 -1.50
C LEU A 240 6.71 -15.38 -2.15
N CYS A 241 7.82 -14.68 -2.41
CA CYS A 241 9.02 -15.31 -2.96
C CYS A 241 9.66 -16.29 -1.95
N SER A 242 9.80 -15.88 -0.69
CA SER A 242 10.39 -16.71 0.37
C SER A 242 9.59 -17.99 0.64
N ASN A 243 8.26 -17.90 0.59
CA ASN A 243 7.37 -19.01 0.90
C ASN A 243 7.06 -19.89 -0.33
N TRP A 244 7.59 -19.53 -1.52
CA TRP A 244 7.28 -20.26 -2.74
C TRP A 244 8.11 -21.53 -2.87
N SER A 245 7.44 -22.68 -2.80
CA SER A 245 8.03 -24.01 -2.98
C SER A 245 7.88 -24.58 -4.40
N GLY A 246 7.25 -23.84 -5.31
CA GLY A 246 7.06 -24.25 -6.70
C GLY A 246 8.26 -23.92 -7.61
N GLY A 247 8.08 -24.03 -8.93
CA GLY A 247 9.08 -23.61 -9.91
C GLY A 247 9.16 -22.09 -10.10
N GLY A 248 10.33 -21.58 -10.48
CA GLY A 248 10.58 -20.14 -10.70
C GLY A 248 9.65 -19.51 -11.74
N THR A 249 9.41 -20.20 -12.86
CA THR A 249 8.46 -19.73 -13.91
C THR A 249 7.05 -19.52 -13.35
N GLY A 250 6.61 -20.43 -12.48
CA GLY A 250 5.32 -20.33 -11.80
C GLY A 250 5.25 -19.12 -10.88
N LEU A 251 6.32 -18.85 -10.13
CA LEU A 251 6.44 -17.67 -9.27
C LEU A 251 6.42 -16.38 -10.09
N GLY A 252 7.19 -16.28 -11.17
CA GLY A 252 7.23 -15.08 -12.01
C GLY A 252 5.87 -14.78 -12.65
N ASN A 253 5.16 -15.82 -13.11
CA ASN A 253 3.78 -15.68 -13.61
C ASN A 253 2.82 -15.18 -12.52
N LEU A 254 2.91 -15.76 -11.31
CA LEU A 254 2.07 -15.38 -10.17
C LEU A 254 2.34 -13.94 -9.74
N LEU A 255 3.61 -13.58 -9.55
CA LEU A 255 4.04 -12.23 -9.19
C LEU A 255 3.54 -11.21 -10.20
N LEU A 256 3.78 -11.45 -11.50
CA LEU A 256 3.39 -10.50 -12.52
C LEU A 256 1.87 -10.37 -12.62
N ARG A 257 1.14 -11.48 -12.76
CA ARG A 257 -0.30 -11.45 -13.03
C ARG A 257 -1.13 -11.07 -11.81
N ASP A 258 -0.74 -11.55 -10.62
CA ASP A 258 -1.58 -11.49 -9.44
C ASP A 258 -1.12 -10.43 -8.43
N ARG A 259 0.12 -9.92 -8.52
CA ARG A 259 0.61 -8.83 -7.64
C ARG A 259 1.00 -7.57 -8.42
N LEU A 260 1.99 -7.63 -9.31
CA LEU A 260 2.59 -6.46 -9.97
C LEU A 260 1.64 -5.78 -10.97
N TYR A 261 0.98 -6.53 -11.84
CA TYR A 261 0.08 -5.97 -12.85
C TYR A 261 -1.13 -5.26 -12.24
N PRO A 262 -1.87 -5.84 -11.27
CA PRO A 262 -2.93 -5.13 -10.55
C PRO A 262 -2.42 -3.84 -9.89
N ALA A 263 -1.28 -3.89 -9.19
CA ALA A 263 -0.71 -2.70 -8.54
C ALA A 263 -0.34 -1.60 -9.54
N ALA A 264 0.19 -1.95 -10.72
CA ALA A 264 0.48 -0.98 -11.77
C ALA A 264 -0.80 -0.36 -12.36
N GLN A 265 -1.86 -1.15 -12.54
CA GLN A 265 -3.17 -0.65 -12.98
C GLN A 265 -3.79 0.30 -11.95
N GLU A 266 -3.78 -0.07 -10.67
CA GLU A 266 -4.26 0.77 -9.57
C GLU A 266 -3.48 2.07 -9.49
N ALA A 267 -2.15 2.03 -9.55
CA ALA A 267 -1.32 3.23 -9.57
C ALA A 267 -1.66 4.17 -10.74
N ALA A 268 -1.90 3.63 -11.93
CA ALA A 268 -2.27 4.41 -13.10
C ALA A 268 -3.68 5.02 -12.97
N GLU A 269 -4.61 4.31 -12.35
CA GLU A 269 -5.96 4.81 -12.06
C GLU A 269 -5.92 5.93 -11.00
N ASP A 270 -5.26 5.69 -9.88
CA ASP A 270 -5.10 6.66 -8.79
C ASP A 270 -4.45 7.95 -9.30
N ALA A 271 -3.40 7.85 -10.11
CA ALA A 271 -2.76 9.01 -10.72
C ALA A 271 -3.71 9.77 -11.65
N ARG A 272 -4.59 9.08 -12.39
CA ARG A 272 -5.61 9.70 -13.26
C ARG A 272 -6.69 10.42 -12.46
N GLN A 273 -7.03 9.89 -11.29
CA GLN A 273 -7.98 10.49 -10.35
C GLN A 273 -7.38 11.62 -9.50
N GLY A 274 -6.07 11.89 -9.63
CA GLY A 274 -5.37 12.91 -8.85
C GLY A 274 -4.96 12.46 -7.45
N LEU A 275 -5.06 11.17 -7.15
CA LEU A 275 -4.65 10.55 -5.89
C LEU A 275 -3.14 10.25 -5.89
N TYR A 276 -2.32 11.25 -6.19
CA TYR A 276 -0.89 11.07 -6.48
C TYR A 276 -0.08 10.48 -5.33
N LYS A 277 -0.44 10.75 -4.07
CA LYS A 277 0.22 10.17 -2.89
C LYS A 277 0.01 8.66 -2.81
N VAL A 278 -1.18 8.22 -3.20
CA VAL A 278 -1.56 6.80 -3.18
C VAL A 278 -0.85 6.07 -4.32
N ALA A 279 -0.91 6.65 -5.52
CA ALA A 279 -0.16 6.16 -6.68
C ALA A 279 1.34 6.06 -6.39
N LEU A 280 1.93 7.07 -5.73
CA LEU A 280 3.33 7.05 -5.32
C LEU A 280 3.66 5.84 -4.43
N GLY A 281 2.78 5.48 -3.48
CA GLY A 281 2.97 4.31 -2.63
C GLY A 281 3.03 3.00 -3.42
N HIS A 282 2.06 2.75 -4.30
CA HIS A 282 2.07 1.56 -5.17
C HIS A 282 3.32 1.50 -6.04
N LEU A 283 3.70 2.62 -6.66
CA LEU A 283 4.85 2.69 -7.55
C LEU A 283 6.18 2.50 -6.81
N LEU A 284 6.28 3.00 -5.58
CA LEU A 284 7.44 2.76 -4.72
C LEU A 284 7.56 1.29 -4.36
N GLY A 285 6.46 0.62 -4.00
CA GLY A 285 6.47 -0.81 -3.72
C GLY A 285 6.97 -1.62 -4.92
N ILE A 286 6.45 -1.34 -6.13
CA ILE A 286 6.91 -1.97 -7.37
C ILE A 286 8.40 -1.70 -7.63
N LEU A 287 8.86 -0.46 -7.43
CA LEU A 287 10.27 -0.08 -7.61
C LEU A 287 11.18 -0.81 -6.62
N LEU A 288 10.79 -0.88 -5.35
CA LEU A 288 11.57 -1.56 -4.31
C LEU A 288 11.68 -3.05 -4.59
N PHE A 289 10.55 -3.69 -4.93
CA PHE A 289 10.53 -5.11 -5.26
C PHE A 289 11.35 -5.40 -6.52
N GLY A 290 11.11 -4.66 -7.60
CA GLY A 290 11.84 -4.86 -8.87
C GLY A 290 13.33 -4.53 -8.81
N ARG A 291 13.83 -3.91 -7.73
CA ARG A 291 15.26 -3.73 -7.45
C ARG A 291 15.84 -4.77 -6.49
N PHE A 292 14.98 -5.38 -5.68
CA PHE A 292 15.35 -6.48 -4.80
C PHE A 292 15.49 -7.77 -5.59
N ASP A 293 14.51 -8.06 -6.44
CA ASP A 293 14.46 -9.26 -7.27
C ASP A 293 13.97 -8.90 -8.68
N ASP A 294 14.77 -9.26 -9.69
CA ASP A 294 14.41 -9.17 -11.11
C ASP A 294 14.21 -10.55 -11.76
N GLY A 295 14.34 -11.64 -11.00
CA GLY A 295 14.13 -13.01 -11.44
C GLY A 295 12.72 -13.22 -11.98
N TRP A 296 11.70 -12.60 -11.38
CA TRP A 296 10.33 -12.62 -11.90
C TRP A 296 10.21 -12.11 -13.33
N LEU A 297 11.07 -11.19 -13.74
CA LEU A 297 11.09 -10.63 -15.09
C LEU A 297 11.79 -11.56 -16.07
N GLN A 298 12.74 -12.36 -15.61
CA GLN A 298 13.50 -13.29 -16.45
C GLN A 298 12.79 -14.64 -16.61
N ASP A 299 12.12 -15.09 -15.55
CA ASP A 299 11.49 -16.40 -15.45
C ASP A 299 9.96 -16.28 -15.35
N ASN A 300 9.33 -15.93 -16.47
CA ASN A 300 7.87 -15.93 -16.64
C ASN A 300 7.49 -16.30 -18.07
N GLU A 301 6.26 -16.81 -18.24
CA GLU A 301 5.63 -17.13 -19.54
C GLU A 301 4.61 -16.06 -19.98
N MET A 302 4.42 -15.00 -19.18
CA MET A 302 3.47 -13.93 -19.51
C MET A 302 3.80 -13.22 -20.83
N TYR A 303 5.03 -13.32 -21.33
CA TYR A 303 5.37 -12.84 -22.68
C TYR A 303 4.59 -13.55 -23.81
N ILE A 304 4.03 -14.74 -23.57
CA ILE A 304 3.09 -15.39 -24.49
C ILE A 304 1.83 -14.53 -24.65
N GLU A 305 1.40 -13.89 -23.56
CA GLU A 305 0.33 -12.88 -23.52
C GLU A 305 0.93 -11.47 -23.65
N TYR A 306 1.76 -11.29 -24.69
CA TYR A 306 2.65 -10.14 -24.86
C TYR A 306 1.97 -8.76 -24.68
N ASP A 307 0.70 -8.64 -25.07
CA ASP A 307 -0.04 -7.38 -24.93
C ASP A 307 -0.35 -7.02 -23.48
N GLU A 308 -0.66 -7.99 -22.61
CA GLU A 308 -0.85 -7.75 -21.17
C GLU A 308 0.50 -7.47 -20.49
N PHE A 309 1.52 -8.25 -20.85
CA PHE A 309 2.90 -8.03 -20.41
C PHE A 309 3.38 -6.62 -20.74
N ARG A 310 3.15 -6.14 -21.97
CA ARG A 310 3.50 -4.78 -22.40
C ARG A 310 2.69 -3.73 -21.65
N LEU A 311 1.41 -3.98 -21.40
CA LEU A 311 0.51 -3.04 -20.73
C LEU A 311 0.92 -2.78 -19.28
N PHE A 312 1.53 -3.75 -18.60
CA PHE A 312 2.17 -3.53 -17.29
C PHE A 312 3.15 -2.35 -17.33
N PHE A 313 4.12 -2.38 -18.25
CA PHE A 313 5.15 -1.34 -18.35
C PHE A 313 4.59 0.01 -18.78
N ASP A 314 3.56 0.00 -19.65
CA ASP A 314 2.85 1.23 -20.04
C ASP A 314 2.16 1.86 -18.83
N ASN A 315 1.48 1.06 -17.99
CA ASN A 315 0.81 1.54 -16.78
C ASN A 315 1.81 2.12 -15.79
N VAL A 316 2.89 1.40 -15.50
CA VAL A 316 3.98 1.89 -14.62
C VAL A 316 4.58 3.19 -15.16
N THR A 317 4.87 3.25 -16.46
CA THR A 317 5.43 4.43 -17.12
C THR A 317 4.48 5.63 -17.01
N SER A 318 3.20 5.43 -17.30
CA SER A 318 2.19 6.48 -17.26
C SER A 318 1.98 6.99 -15.83
N ALA A 319 1.87 6.09 -14.86
CA ALA A 319 1.65 6.40 -13.46
C ALA A 319 2.84 7.18 -12.88
N TRP A 320 4.08 6.73 -13.11
CA TRP A 320 5.26 7.48 -12.73
C TRP A 320 5.29 8.84 -13.41
N SER A 321 5.09 8.94 -14.73
CA SER A 321 5.09 10.24 -15.41
C SER A 321 4.09 11.23 -14.80
N ALA A 322 2.90 10.76 -14.43
CA ALA A 322 1.89 11.58 -13.76
C ALA A 322 2.32 12.02 -12.35
N VAL A 323 2.80 11.09 -11.52
CA VAL A 323 3.26 11.37 -10.14
C VAL A 323 4.45 12.34 -10.15
N LEU A 324 5.44 12.10 -11.00
CA LEU A 324 6.67 12.89 -11.07
C LEU A 324 6.47 14.32 -11.60
N SER A 325 5.36 14.55 -12.33
CA SER A 325 4.98 15.88 -12.79
C SER A 325 4.38 16.78 -11.69
N GLN A 326 4.07 16.22 -10.52
CA GLN A 326 3.49 16.95 -9.41
C GLN A 326 4.56 17.68 -8.58
N THR A 327 4.14 18.68 -7.81
CA THR A 327 5.03 19.37 -6.85
C THR A 327 5.18 18.57 -5.56
N ASP A 328 6.20 18.90 -4.76
CA ASP A 328 6.44 18.24 -3.47
C ASP A 328 5.28 18.44 -2.51
N GLU A 329 4.60 19.60 -2.53
CA GLU A 329 3.42 19.84 -1.70
C GLU A 329 2.26 18.93 -2.05
N VAL A 330 2.02 18.69 -3.35
CA VAL A 330 0.98 17.78 -3.83
C VAL A 330 1.29 16.34 -3.42
N LEU A 331 2.56 15.94 -3.54
CA LEU A 331 3.02 14.63 -3.11
C LEU A 331 3.12 14.51 -1.59
N GLY A 332 3.06 15.61 -0.84
CA GLY A 332 3.25 15.64 0.61
C GLY A 332 4.70 15.33 1.03
N LEU A 333 5.65 15.57 0.13
CA LEU A 333 7.06 15.39 0.39
C LEU A 333 7.54 16.55 1.28
N PRO A 334 8.34 16.26 2.31
CA PRO A 334 8.88 17.30 3.17
C PRO A 334 9.82 18.21 2.37
N ALA A 335 9.78 19.52 2.67
CA ALA A 335 10.73 20.47 2.08
C ALA A 335 12.15 19.98 2.36
N ALA A 336 12.97 19.93 1.30
CA ALA A 336 14.30 19.32 1.27
C ALA A 336 14.99 19.34 2.64
N CYS A 337 15.15 18.17 3.25
CA CYS A 337 15.92 18.04 4.48
C CYS A 337 17.31 18.63 4.22
N SER A 338 17.80 19.49 5.10
CA SER A 338 19.03 20.28 4.92
C SER A 338 20.34 19.47 4.93
N GLY A 339 20.28 18.17 4.61
CA GLY A 339 21.40 17.23 4.60
C GLY A 339 21.44 16.35 3.35
N ALA A 340 22.60 16.36 2.69
CA ALA A 340 23.22 15.42 1.75
C ALA A 340 22.45 14.82 0.55
N ALA A 341 21.13 14.65 0.55
CA ALA A 341 20.40 14.12 -0.61
C ALA A 341 19.05 14.80 -0.80
N ASP A 342 18.92 15.55 -1.88
CA ASP A 342 17.62 15.91 -2.45
C ASP A 342 16.82 14.61 -2.65
N TYR A 343 15.66 14.51 -1.99
CA TYR A 343 14.74 13.38 -2.10
C TYR A 343 14.47 13.02 -3.57
N ARG A 344 14.24 14.05 -4.42
CA ARG A 344 13.99 13.84 -5.84
C ARG A 344 15.23 13.32 -6.54
N GLY A 345 16.42 13.77 -6.16
CA GLY A 345 17.70 13.26 -6.64
C GLY A 345 17.90 11.79 -6.32
N LEU A 346 17.60 11.36 -5.09
CA LEU A 346 17.69 9.96 -4.68
C LEU A 346 16.68 9.08 -5.42
N LEU A 347 15.41 9.50 -5.47
CA LEU A 347 14.36 8.77 -6.20
C LEU A 347 14.67 8.70 -7.71
N ALA A 348 15.14 9.79 -8.32
CA ALA A 348 15.59 9.83 -9.70
C ALA A 348 16.75 8.84 -9.95
N SER A 349 17.71 8.76 -9.04
CA SER A 349 18.82 7.81 -9.15
C SER A 349 18.31 6.36 -9.10
N MET A 350 17.38 6.04 -8.20
CA MET A 350 16.80 4.70 -8.09
C MET A 350 16.03 4.32 -9.35
N LEU A 351 15.15 5.21 -9.82
CA LEU A 351 14.37 5.01 -11.05
C LEU A 351 15.27 4.89 -12.27
N GLY A 352 16.31 5.71 -12.38
CA GLY A 352 17.27 5.65 -13.49
C GLY A 352 18.10 4.36 -13.51
N GLY A 353 18.38 3.77 -12.34
CA GLY A 353 18.95 2.42 -12.24
C GLY A 353 17.98 1.38 -12.79
N TRP A 354 16.79 1.32 -12.19
CA TRP A 354 15.76 0.35 -12.53
C TRP A 354 15.36 0.38 -14.00
N VAL A 355 15.07 1.57 -14.56
CA VAL A 355 14.72 1.74 -15.99
C VAL A 355 15.81 1.18 -16.91
N ARG A 356 17.10 1.36 -16.58
CA ARG A 356 18.20 0.85 -17.41
C ARG A 356 18.30 -0.66 -17.34
N GLU A 357 18.28 -1.21 -16.13
CA GLU A 357 18.41 -2.65 -15.88
C GLU A 357 17.22 -3.42 -16.46
N THR A 358 16.00 -3.02 -16.13
CA THR A 358 14.77 -3.64 -16.65
C THR A 358 14.70 -3.55 -18.17
N ASN A 359 14.98 -2.39 -18.78
CA ASN A 359 14.92 -2.28 -20.24
C ASN A 359 16.01 -3.09 -20.96
N ARG A 360 17.17 -3.33 -20.31
CA ARG A 360 18.19 -4.24 -20.84
C ARG A 360 17.65 -5.66 -20.85
N THR A 361 17.11 -6.16 -19.73
CA THR A 361 16.47 -7.49 -19.66
C THR A 361 15.34 -7.63 -20.68
N LEU A 362 14.48 -6.61 -20.79
CA LEU A 362 13.39 -6.59 -21.77
C LEU A 362 13.88 -6.67 -23.22
N GLN A 363 14.99 -5.99 -23.52
CA GLN A 363 15.60 -6.02 -24.84
C GLN A 363 16.23 -7.39 -25.13
N GLU A 364 16.93 -7.97 -24.18
CA GLU A 364 17.65 -9.23 -24.34
C GLU A 364 16.70 -10.42 -24.46
N MET A 365 15.59 -10.42 -23.72
CA MET A 365 14.71 -11.58 -23.61
C MET A 365 13.43 -11.49 -24.45
N TYR A 366 12.91 -10.28 -24.72
CA TYR A 366 11.53 -10.14 -25.22
C TYR A 366 11.39 -9.33 -26.51
N ASP A 367 12.44 -8.69 -27.02
CA ASP A 367 12.33 -7.89 -28.25
C ASP A 367 12.07 -8.72 -29.50
N GLU A 368 12.52 -9.97 -29.53
CA GLU A 368 12.27 -10.88 -30.66
C GLU A 368 10.77 -11.23 -30.79
N HIS A 369 10.04 -11.23 -29.68
CA HIS A 369 8.61 -11.50 -29.64
C HIS A 369 7.75 -10.25 -29.88
N ALA A 370 8.35 -9.06 -29.95
CA ALA A 370 7.63 -7.80 -29.83
C ALA A 370 6.83 -7.36 -31.06
N GLU A 371 7.04 -7.94 -32.25
CA GLU A 371 6.46 -7.50 -33.54
C GLU A 371 6.40 -5.96 -33.73
N GLY A 372 7.39 -5.24 -33.21
CA GLY A 372 7.48 -3.77 -33.25
C GLY A 372 6.81 -3.01 -32.08
N ARG A 373 6.10 -3.69 -31.17
CA ARG A 373 5.41 -3.11 -30.00
C ARG A 373 6.17 -3.36 -28.69
N ARG A 374 7.42 -2.92 -28.60
CA ARG A 374 8.32 -3.26 -27.47
C ARG A 374 7.80 -2.83 -26.09
N ALA A 375 7.75 -3.77 -25.14
CA ALA A 375 7.58 -3.52 -23.72
C ALA A 375 8.78 -2.74 -23.16
N ARG A 376 8.56 -1.56 -22.57
CA ARG A 376 9.62 -0.68 -22.05
C ARG A 376 9.13 0.21 -20.91
N LEU A 377 9.98 0.42 -19.91
CA LEU A 377 9.86 1.54 -18.98
C LEU A 377 10.36 2.82 -19.63
N LYS A 378 9.53 3.88 -19.70
CA LYS A 378 9.90 5.17 -20.32
C LYS A 378 9.76 6.32 -19.33
N ILE A 379 10.44 6.21 -18.19
CA ILE A 379 10.38 7.19 -17.11
C ILE A 379 11.55 8.19 -17.26
N ASP A 380 11.25 9.48 -17.39
CA ASP A 380 12.28 10.53 -17.45
C ASP A 380 12.76 10.91 -16.04
N ALA A 381 13.68 10.09 -15.52
CA ALA A 381 14.30 10.33 -14.23
C ALA A 381 15.18 11.60 -14.18
N ARG A 382 15.59 12.18 -15.33
CA ARG A 382 16.44 13.38 -15.34
C ARG A 382 15.63 14.65 -15.21
N ALA A 383 14.45 14.70 -15.82
CA ALA A 383 13.50 15.79 -15.62
C ALA A 383 13.14 15.99 -14.14
N LEU A 384 13.12 14.91 -13.37
CA LEU A 384 12.86 14.92 -11.92
C LEU A 384 13.87 15.74 -11.10
N ALA A 385 15.17 15.49 -11.30
CA ALA A 385 16.22 16.19 -10.57
C ALA A 385 16.28 17.69 -10.93
N ALA A 386 15.91 18.02 -12.18
CA ALA A 386 15.85 19.40 -12.64
C ALA A 386 14.66 20.19 -12.05
N ALA A 387 13.52 19.54 -11.82
CA ALA A 387 12.31 20.18 -11.28
C ALA A 387 12.48 20.64 -9.82
N GLY A 388 13.16 19.85 -8.98
CA GLY A 388 13.43 20.20 -7.58
C GLY A 388 14.37 21.40 -7.42
N SER A 389 15.33 21.56 -8.32
CA SER A 389 16.31 22.66 -8.29
C SER A 389 15.70 24.03 -8.66
N ALA A 390 14.61 24.05 -9.44
CA ALA A 390 14.01 25.29 -9.94
C ALA A 390 13.01 25.93 -8.95
N GLN A 391 12.51 25.19 -7.96
CA GLN A 391 11.46 25.65 -7.04
C GLN A 391 12.01 26.16 -5.69
N GLY A 392 13.31 25.98 -5.41
CA GLY A 392 13.94 26.36 -4.14
C GLY A 392 14.49 27.80 -4.03
N GLY A 393 14.29 28.65 -5.04
CA GLY A 393 14.71 30.06 -4.96
C GLY A 393 13.59 30.93 -4.39
N PRO A 394 13.77 31.66 -3.27
CA PRO A 394 12.86 32.73 -2.94
C PRO A 394 12.89 33.71 -4.11
N ALA A 395 11.74 33.93 -4.74
CA ALA A 395 11.58 35.02 -5.67
C ALA A 395 11.83 36.32 -4.86
N GLU A 396 13.07 36.81 -4.89
CA GLU A 396 13.35 38.19 -4.52
C GLU A 396 12.48 39.04 -5.42
N ALA A 397 11.42 39.58 -4.83
CA ALA A 397 10.59 40.59 -5.46
C ALA A 397 11.48 41.81 -5.70
N GLU A 398 12.08 41.88 -6.89
CA GLU A 398 12.67 43.10 -7.42
C GLU A 398 11.56 44.16 -7.46
N SER A 399 11.53 44.98 -6.42
CA SER A 399 10.76 46.21 -6.39
C SER A 399 11.24 47.10 -7.53
N PRO A 400 10.35 47.59 -8.41
CA PRO A 400 10.76 48.49 -9.48
C PRO A 400 11.18 49.83 -8.86
N GLN A 401 12.49 50.02 -8.65
CA GLN A 401 13.04 51.32 -8.34
C GLN A 401 12.87 52.23 -9.55
N LYS A 402 11.92 53.13 -9.39
CA LYS A 402 11.58 54.26 -10.24
C LYS A 402 12.82 55.14 -10.43
N ALA A 403 13.53 54.96 -11.54
CA ALA A 403 14.61 55.84 -11.96
C ALA A 403 14.05 57.25 -12.29
N ALA A 404 14.22 58.18 -11.36
CA ALA A 404 14.05 59.60 -11.60
C ALA A 404 15.15 60.07 -12.56
N ARG A 405 14.77 60.55 -13.75
CA ARG A 405 15.66 61.26 -14.67
C ARG A 405 15.99 62.64 -14.07
N PRO A 406 17.26 63.05 -13.94
CA PRO A 406 17.60 64.45 -13.83
C PRO A 406 17.60 65.08 -15.23
N GLY A 407 17.14 66.32 -15.30
CA GLY A 407 16.94 67.08 -16.52
C GLY A 407 18.22 67.32 -17.32
N GLY A 408 18.04 67.30 -18.65
CA GLY A 408 18.94 67.92 -19.61
C GLY A 408 18.23 69.10 -20.25
N LEU A 409 18.70 70.29 -19.91
CA LEU A 409 18.34 71.58 -20.51
C LEU A 409 19.37 71.88 -21.62
N LEU A 410 18.95 72.67 -22.63
CA LEU A 410 19.72 73.24 -23.77
C LEU A 410 19.78 72.33 -25.01
N ARG A 411 19.35 72.73 -26.22
CA ARG A 411 19.06 74.06 -26.81
C ARG A 411 17.72 74.11 -27.51
#